data_AF-A0A815PJC2-F1
#
_entry.id   AF-A0A815PJC2-F1
#
_cell.length_a   1.000
_cell.length_b   1.000
_cell.length_c   1.000
_cell.angle_alpha   90.00
_cell.angle_beta   90.00
_cell.angle_gamma   90.00
#
_symmetry.space_group_name_H-M   'P 1'
#
loop_
_entity.id
_entity.type
_entity.pdbx_description
1 polymer ?
#
loop_
_entity_poly.entity_id
_entity_poly.type
_entity_poly.pdbx_seq_one_letter_code
_entity_poly.pdbx_strand_id
1 'polypeptide(L)'
;MKDYPKALENFEKCLSIWQKALPENHPDIAFAFSNIGDVHRLMGNYEKALAFHQKALNIQENVQCDPTDCATTYINLGETYCEMKDYSKALTYFEKGLEIREKKLPKNHPDLAVVYHNMAKLYLATRKYSMAMKNIQQTVEIAQEKLSSTHPHLLEYKETFEKVRMKITRQQDFYDQYSHYWHENNSNSYDIYGSTLVEIPQFQHPSHTLLQQNGFTQQVYLKYKQECLDDKKKR
;
A
#
# COMPACT_ATOMS: atom_id res chain seq x y z
N MET A 1 5.89 21.09 19.09
CA MET A 1 6.79 19.95 19.33
C MET A 1 5.94 18.77 19.77
N LYS A 2 6.16 17.57 19.24
CA LYS A 2 5.48 16.36 19.70
C LYS A 2 6.13 15.92 21.02
N ASP A 3 5.39 15.97 22.12
CA ASP A 3 5.88 15.60 23.45
C ASP A 3 5.42 14.17 23.79
N TYR A 4 6.06 13.19 23.16
CA TYR A 4 5.74 11.78 23.34
C TYR A 4 5.94 11.28 24.79
N PRO A 5 6.97 11.70 25.54
CA PRO A 5 7.12 11.32 26.94
C PRO A 5 5.93 11.74 27.80
N LYS A 6 5.44 12.99 27.65
CA LYS A 6 4.24 13.42 28.38
C LYS A 6 2.98 12.68 27.94
N ALA A 7 2.84 12.40 26.65
CA ALA A 7 1.71 11.60 26.15
C ALA A 7 1.71 10.20 26.78
N LEU A 8 2.88 9.54 26.81
CA LEU A 8 3.05 8.23 27.42
C LEU A 8 2.70 8.26 28.91
N GLU A 9 3.24 9.24 29.66
CA GLU A 9 2.94 9.41 31.08
C GLU A 9 1.44 9.55 31.35
N ASN A 10 0.73 10.34 30.54
CA ASN A 10 -0.71 10.53 30.68
C ASN A 10 -1.49 9.25 30.39
N PHE A 11 -1.14 8.51 29.33
CA PHE A 11 -1.81 7.25 29.01
C PHE A 11 -1.49 6.15 30.04
N GLU A 12 -0.28 6.08 30.58
CA GLU A 12 0.07 5.15 31.66
C GLU A 12 -0.69 5.45 32.95
N LYS A 13 -0.85 6.73 33.31
CA LYS A 13 -1.71 7.14 34.43
C LYS A 13 -3.16 6.74 34.20
N CYS A 14 -3.68 6.99 33.00
CA CYS A 14 -5.03 6.63 32.61
C CYS A 14 -5.27 5.11 32.73
N LEU A 15 -4.33 4.32 32.19
CA LEU A 15 -4.33 2.86 32.29
C LEU A 15 -4.34 2.40 33.75
N SER A 16 -3.49 2.99 34.60
CA SER A 16 -3.43 2.62 36.02
C SER A 16 -4.73 2.90 36.78
N ILE A 17 -5.43 4.00 36.46
CA ILE A 17 -6.73 4.32 37.04
C ILE A 17 -7.79 3.32 36.55
N TRP A 18 -7.85 3.07 35.25
CA TRP A 18 -8.83 2.16 34.65
C TRP A 18 -8.66 0.72 35.10
N GLN A 19 -7.43 0.23 35.22
CA GLN A 19 -7.16 -1.11 35.77
C GLN A 19 -7.62 -1.29 37.22
N LYS A 20 -7.71 -0.20 38.01
CA LYS A 20 -8.24 -0.25 39.38
C LYS A 20 -9.76 -0.13 39.44
N ALA A 21 -10.35 0.57 38.47
CA ALA A 21 -11.77 0.93 38.48
C ALA A 21 -12.65 -0.03 37.66
N LEU A 22 -12.07 -0.75 36.69
CA LEU A 22 -12.79 -1.52 35.68
C LEU A 22 -12.33 -2.99 35.67
N PRO A 23 -13.19 -3.91 35.21
CA PRO A 23 -12.79 -5.29 34.95
C PRO A 23 -11.63 -5.36 33.94
N GLU A 24 -10.78 -6.39 34.05
CA GLU A 24 -9.56 -6.53 33.22
C GLU A 24 -9.83 -6.53 31.71
N ASN A 25 -11.00 -7.00 31.30
CA ASN A 25 -11.43 -7.04 29.90
C ASN A 25 -12.25 -5.81 29.46
N HIS A 26 -12.16 -4.68 30.16
CA HIS A 26 -12.96 -3.51 29.78
C HIS A 26 -12.42 -2.84 28.49
N PRO A 27 -13.28 -2.42 27.54
CA PRO A 27 -12.87 -1.77 26.29
C PRO A 27 -11.95 -0.55 26.48
N ASP A 28 -12.19 0.26 27.51
CA ASP A 28 -11.34 1.42 27.83
C ASP A 28 -9.89 1.03 28.15
N ILE A 29 -9.66 -0.14 28.75
CA ILE A 29 -8.30 -0.65 29.00
C ILE A 29 -7.63 -0.99 27.66
N ALA A 30 -8.37 -1.59 26.73
CA ALA A 30 -7.87 -1.84 25.38
C ALA A 30 -7.54 -0.53 24.64
N PHE A 31 -8.39 0.49 24.78
CA PHE A 31 -8.15 1.82 24.22
C PHE A 31 -6.87 2.46 24.78
N ALA A 32 -6.64 2.39 26.09
CA ALA A 32 -5.37 2.84 26.69
C ALA A 32 -4.17 2.09 26.11
N PHE A 33 -4.24 0.76 26.05
CA PHE A 33 -3.15 -0.05 25.47
C PHE A 33 -2.86 0.31 24.01
N SER A 34 -3.90 0.51 23.19
CA SER A 34 -3.72 0.89 21.78
C SER A 34 -3.00 2.24 21.65
N ASN A 35 -3.40 3.24 22.43
CA ASN A 35 -2.75 4.57 22.40
C ASN A 35 -1.30 4.53 22.92
N ILE A 36 -1.01 3.75 23.97
CA ILE A 36 0.37 3.53 24.45
C ILE A 36 1.20 2.87 23.34
N GLY A 37 0.62 1.89 22.64
CA GLY A 37 1.23 1.26 21.47
C GLY A 37 1.60 2.27 20.38
N ASP A 38 0.66 3.16 20.02
CA ASP A 38 0.90 4.20 19.01
C ASP A 38 1.99 5.19 19.44
N VAL A 39 2.03 5.60 20.71
CA VAL A 39 3.09 6.48 21.20
C VAL A 39 4.45 5.77 21.10
N HIS A 40 4.54 4.49 21.49
CA HIS A 40 5.77 3.72 21.33
C HIS A 40 6.20 3.59 19.87
N ARG A 41 5.26 3.34 18.96
CA ARG A 41 5.51 3.28 17.52
C ARG A 41 6.09 4.59 17.00
N LEU A 42 5.46 5.72 17.34
CA LEU A 42 5.92 7.05 16.95
C LEU A 42 7.29 7.44 17.54
N MET A 43 7.71 6.78 18.63
CA MET A 43 9.05 6.90 19.21
C MET A 43 10.08 5.92 18.61
N GLY A 44 9.69 5.04 17.68
CA GLY A 44 10.54 4.01 17.10
C GLY A 44 10.68 2.74 17.94
N ASN A 45 9.92 2.61 19.03
CA ASN A 45 9.96 1.44 19.92
C ASN A 45 9.00 0.35 19.44
N TYR A 46 9.22 -0.19 18.24
CA TYR A 46 8.25 -1.03 17.55
C TYR A 46 7.88 -2.32 18.31
N GLU A 47 8.83 -3.00 18.94
CA GLU A 47 8.53 -4.21 19.72
C GLU A 47 7.60 -3.93 20.91
N LYS A 48 7.77 -2.78 21.58
CA LYS A 48 6.86 -2.34 22.64
C LYS A 48 5.49 -2.00 22.07
N ALA A 49 5.45 -1.31 20.93
CA ALA A 49 4.21 -0.97 20.24
C ALA A 49 3.40 -2.23 19.90
N LEU A 50 4.04 -3.23 19.28
CA LEU A 50 3.41 -4.52 18.98
C LEU A 50 2.87 -5.21 20.23
N ALA A 51 3.65 -5.26 21.31
CA ALA A 51 3.21 -5.87 22.56
C ALA A 51 1.96 -5.18 23.15
N PHE A 52 1.91 -3.85 23.10
CA PHE A 52 0.75 -3.09 23.60
C PHE A 52 -0.47 -3.21 22.68
N HIS A 53 -0.30 -3.14 21.35
CA HIS A 53 -1.40 -3.39 20.42
C HIS A 53 -1.94 -4.82 20.54
N GLN A 54 -1.09 -5.82 20.77
CA GLN A 54 -1.55 -7.20 21.00
C GLN A 54 -2.34 -7.35 22.31
N LYS A 55 -1.95 -6.64 23.38
CA LYS A 55 -2.75 -6.60 24.62
C LYS A 55 -4.12 -5.97 24.39
N ALA A 56 -4.18 -4.88 23.63
CA ALA A 56 -5.45 -4.25 23.26
C ALA A 56 -6.33 -5.24 22.46
N LEU A 57 -5.75 -5.89 21.45
CA LEU A 57 -6.46 -6.84 20.61
C LEU A 57 -7.00 -8.03 21.40
N ASN A 58 -6.21 -8.59 22.33
CA ASN A 58 -6.67 -9.70 23.18
C ASN A 58 -7.92 -9.32 24.00
N ILE A 59 -8.01 -8.09 24.50
CA ILE A 59 -9.21 -7.63 25.21
C ILE A 59 -10.37 -7.49 24.23
N GLN A 60 -10.14 -6.85 23.08
CA GLN A 60 -11.19 -6.60 22.08
C GLN A 60 -11.75 -7.88 21.47
N GLU A 61 -10.94 -8.93 21.30
CA GLU A 61 -11.38 -10.24 20.77
C GLU A 61 -12.11 -11.09 21.81
N ASN A 62 -11.75 -10.97 23.10
CA ASN A 62 -12.38 -11.74 24.18
C ASN A 62 -13.72 -11.16 24.65
N VAL A 63 -14.03 -9.92 24.29
CA VAL A 63 -15.26 -9.22 24.64
C VAL A 63 -16.14 -9.14 23.39
N GLN A 64 -17.45 -9.05 23.56
CA GLN A 64 -18.34 -8.56 22.49
C GLN A 64 -18.12 -7.04 22.26
N CYS A 65 -16.87 -6.61 22.08
CA CYS A 65 -16.53 -5.26 21.66
C CYS A 65 -17.03 -5.03 20.24
N ASP A 66 -17.16 -3.76 19.85
CA ASP A 66 -17.43 -3.44 18.45
C ASP A 66 -16.26 -3.97 17.60
N PRO A 67 -16.50 -4.83 16.59
CA PRO A 67 -15.47 -5.27 15.67
C PRO A 67 -14.61 -4.13 15.07
N THR A 68 -15.18 -2.93 14.93
CA THR A 68 -14.49 -1.73 14.42
C THR A 68 -13.30 -1.32 15.30
N ASP A 69 -13.35 -1.60 16.61
CA ASP A 69 -12.23 -1.37 17.52
C ASP A 69 -11.07 -2.31 17.21
N CYS A 70 -11.36 -3.60 16.95
CA CYS A 70 -10.36 -4.56 16.47
C CYS A 70 -9.75 -4.10 15.14
N ALA A 71 -10.57 -3.56 14.23
CA ALA A 71 -10.10 -3.09 12.93
C ALA A 71 -9.04 -1.99 13.08
N THR A 72 -9.26 -1.03 13.97
CA THR A 72 -8.28 0.04 14.26
C THR A 72 -6.98 -0.52 14.82
N THR A 73 -7.06 -1.46 15.78
CA THR A 73 -5.86 -2.11 16.33
C THR A 73 -5.11 -2.92 15.27
N TYR A 74 -5.80 -3.63 14.37
CA TYR A 74 -5.17 -4.32 13.25
C TYR A 74 -4.46 -3.34 12.31
N ILE A 75 -5.05 -2.18 12.01
CA ILE A 75 -4.40 -1.17 11.17
C ILE A 75 -3.12 -0.64 11.85
N ASN A 76 -3.15 -0.38 13.16
CA ASN A 76 -1.98 0.07 13.91
C ASN A 76 -0.86 -0.99 13.93
N LEU A 77 -1.21 -2.27 14.09
CA LEU A 77 -0.26 -3.38 13.93
C LEU A 77 0.33 -3.38 12.51
N GLY A 78 -0.50 -3.21 11.49
CA GLY A 78 -0.07 -3.11 10.09
C GLY A 78 0.92 -1.96 9.85
N GLU A 79 0.63 -0.78 10.38
CA GLU A 79 1.54 0.38 10.31
C GLU A 79 2.88 0.10 11.01
N THR A 80 2.83 -0.50 12.21
CA THR A 80 4.03 -0.87 12.98
C THR A 80 4.93 -1.83 12.18
N TYR A 81 4.34 -2.87 11.58
CA TYR A 81 5.09 -3.80 10.72
C TYR A 81 5.62 -3.14 9.45
N CYS A 82 4.89 -2.19 8.87
CA CYS A 82 5.37 -1.38 7.75
C CYS A 82 6.62 -0.57 8.11
N GLU A 83 6.65 0.04 9.29
CA GLU A 83 7.82 0.80 9.79
C GLU A 83 9.03 -0.12 10.07
N MET A 84 8.76 -1.37 10.47
CA MET A 84 9.77 -2.44 10.58
C MET A 84 10.16 -3.05 9.22
N LYS A 85 9.51 -2.64 8.11
CA LYS A 85 9.68 -3.19 6.75
C LYS A 85 9.26 -4.65 6.59
N ASP A 86 8.49 -5.21 7.52
CA ASP A 86 7.82 -6.50 7.37
C ASP A 86 6.49 -6.30 6.63
N TYR A 87 6.59 -6.04 5.33
CA TYR A 87 5.43 -5.75 4.48
C TYR A 87 4.47 -6.94 4.34
N SER A 88 4.95 -8.16 4.57
CA SER A 88 4.10 -9.36 4.50
C SER A 88 3.11 -9.38 5.66
N LYS A 89 3.60 -9.24 6.90
CA LYS A 89 2.71 -9.14 8.06
C LYS A 89 1.86 -7.89 8.03
N ALA A 90 2.42 -6.76 7.62
CA ALA A 90 1.68 -5.52 7.49
C ALA A 90 0.44 -5.67 6.60
N LEU A 91 0.59 -6.32 5.44
CA LEU A 91 -0.51 -6.56 4.52
C LEU A 91 -1.60 -7.43 5.15
N THR A 92 -1.24 -8.54 5.80
CA THR A 92 -2.20 -9.42 6.49
C THR A 92 -3.03 -8.65 7.52
N TYR A 93 -2.41 -7.76 8.29
CA TYR A 93 -3.12 -6.97 9.28
C TYR A 93 -4.00 -5.87 8.65
N PHE A 94 -3.55 -5.21 7.59
CA PHE A 94 -4.39 -4.27 6.85
C PHE A 94 -5.61 -4.96 6.21
N GLU A 95 -5.44 -6.17 5.65
CA GLU A 95 -6.55 -6.95 5.07
C GLU A 95 -7.60 -7.32 6.13
N LYS A 96 -7.17 -7.75 7.33
CA LYS A 96 -8.09 -8.01 8.45
C LYS A 96 -8.87 -6.77 8.87
N GLY A 97 -8.19 -5.64 9.01
CA GLY A 97 -8.85 -4.36 9.35
C GLY A 97 -9.81 -3.88 8.27
N LEU A 98 -9.42 -4.04 7.00
CA LEU A 98 -10.25 -3.70 5.84
C LEU A 98 -11.52 -4.55 5.81
N GLU A 99 -11.41 -5.86 5.97
CA GLU A 99 -12.54 -6.78 5.92
C GLU A 99 -13.62 -6.41 6.95
N ILE A 100 -13.20 -6.06 8.17
CA ILE A 100 -14.14 -5.63 9.21
C ILE A 100 -14.80 -4.30 8.86
N ARG A 101 -14.01 -3.31 8.41
CA ARG A 101 -14.54 -1.99 8.03
C ARG A 101 -15.49 -2.08 6.84
N GLU A 102 -15.18 -2.87 5.81
CA GLU A 102 -16.05 -3.05 4.63
C GLU A 102 -17.38 -3.73 4.98
N LYS A 103 -17.40 -4.62 5.99
CA LYS A 103 -18.64 -5.26 6.47
C LYS A 103 -19.56 -4.29 7.23
N LYS A 104 -18.99 -3.29 7.93
CA LYS A 104 -19.76 -2.40 8.81
C LYS A 104 -20.02 -1.01 8.23
N LEU A 105 -19.14 -0.51 7.38
CA LEU A 105 -19.15 0.87 6.93
C LEU A 105 -19.62 0.97 5.47
N PRO A 106 -20.30 2.07 5.10
CA PRO A 106 -20.60 2.34 3.70
C PRO A 106 -19.31 2.52 2.90
N LYS A 107 -19.34 2.17 1.60
CA LYS A 107 -18.16 2.19 0.72
C LYS A 107 -17.38 3.51 0.68
N ASN A 108 -18.04 4.64 0.95
CA ASN A 108 -17.43 5.98 0.93
C ASN A 108 -17.11 6.50 2.35
N HIS A 109 -16.85 5.61 3.32
CA HIS A 109 -16.50 6.01 4.68
C HIS A 109 -15.02 6.45 4.77
N PRO A 110 -14.68 7.59 5.41
CA PRO A 110 -13.30 8.07 5.55
C PRO A 110 -12.35 7.03 6.14
N ASP A 111 -12.83 6.21 7.07
CA ASP A 111 -12.03 5.14 7.68
C ASP A 111 -11.57 4.08 6.66
N LEU A 112 -12.29 3.86 5.56
CA LEU A 112 -11.82 3.00 4.47
C LEU A 112 -10.67 3.67 3.71
N ALA A 113 -10.73 4.99 3.52
CA ALA A 113 -9.66 5.76 2.86
C ALA A 113 -8.33 5.64 3.63
N VAL A 114 -8.38 5.64 4.97
CA VAL A 114 -7.18 5.45 5.80
C VAL A 114 -6.52 4.08 5.51
N VAL A 115 -7.31 3.01 5.42
CA VAL A 115 -6.78 1.66 5.15
C VAL A 115 -6.20 1.57 3.75
N TYR A 116 -6.94 2.04 2.74
CA TYR A 116 -6.45 2.07 1.37
C TYR A 116 -5.19 2.92 1.22
N HIS A 117 -5.07 4.05 1.93
CA HIS A 117 -3.85 4.87 1.90
C HIS A 117 -2.64 4.10 2.44
N ASN A 118 -2.81 3.41 3.56
CA ASN A 118 -1.76 2.61 4.17
C ASN A 118 -1.33 1.45 3.26
N MET A 119 -2.29 0.75 2.65
CA MET A 119 -2.00 -0.28 1.64
C MET A 119 -1.30 0.31 0.41
N ALA A 120 -1.68 1.51 -0.04
CA ALA A 120 -1.02 2.19 -1.15
C ALA A 120 0.46 2.50 -0.83
N LYS A 121 0.75 2.98 0.39
CA LYS A 121 2.13 3.20 0.86
C LYS A 121 2.93 1.90 0.90
N LEU A 122 2.34 0.80 1.40
CA LEU A 122 2.95 -0.52 1.41
C LEU A 122 3.27 -1.00 -0.02
N TYR A 123 2.32 -0.90 -0.94
CA TYR A 123 2.52 -1.29 -2.33
C TYR A 123 3.53 -0.42 -3.06
N LEU A 124 3.57 0.88 -2.76
CA LEU A 124 4.60 1.79 -3.25
C LEU A 124 5.99 1.35 -2.78
N ALA A 125 6.13 1.01 -1.49
CA ALA A 125 7.40 0.54 -0.91
C ALA A 125 7.87 -0.81 -1.49
N THR A 126 6.92 -1.70 -1.81
CA THR A 126 7.19 -3.01 -2.44
C THR A 126 7.23 -2.97 -3.98
N ARG A 127 7.18 -1.76 -4.58
CA ARG A 127 7.21 -1.52 -6.04
C ARG A 127 6.05 -2.13 -6.83
N LYS A 128 4.95 -2.48 -6.17
CA LYS A 128 3.71 -2.96 -6.79
C LYS A 128 2.84 -1.77 -7.19
N TYR A 129 3.34 -0.95 -8.12
CA TYR A 129 2.75 0.38 -8.38
C TYR A 129 1.33 0.34 -8.93
N SER A 130 0.95 -0.70 -9.66
CA SER A 130 -0.42 -0.91 -10.14
C SER A 130 -1.42 -1.02 -8.97
N MET A 131 -1.08 -1.84 -7.97
CA MET A 131 -1.87 -1.99 -6.74
C MET A 131 -1.85 -0.71 -5.90
N ALA A 132 -0.69 -0.05 -5.81
CA ALA A 132 -0.57 1.23 -5.12
C ALA A 132 -1.50 2.28 -5.74
N MET A 133 -1.51 2.39 -7.07
CA MET A 133 -2.33 3.34 -7.82
C MET A 133 -3.82 3.11 -7.59
N LYS A 134 -4.26 1.85 -7.65
CA LYS A 134 -5.66 1.49 -7.37
C LYS A 134 -6.08 1.97 -5.97
N ASN A 135 -5.30 1.65 -4.95
CA ASN A 135 -5.64 1.98 -3.57
C ASN A 135 -5.61 3.50 -3.30
N ILE A 136 -4.63 4.22 -3.84
CA ILE A 136 -4.54 5.68 -3.62
C ILE A 136 -5.63 6.44 -4.39
N GLN A 137 -6.06 5.94 -5.55
CA GLN A 137 -7.19 6.49 -6.29
C GLN A 137 -8.48 6.38 -5.46
N GLN A 138 -8.77 5.20 -4.92
CA GLN A 138 -9.93 5.00 -4.02
C GLN A 138 -9.85 5.89 -2.78
N THR A 139 -8.67 6.04 -2.19
CA THR A 139 -8.42 6.93 -1.04
C THR A 139 -8.81 8.38 -1.37
N VAL A 140 -8.30 8.92 -2.49
CA VAL A 140 -8.55 10.31 -2.89
C VAL A 140 -10.01 10.53 -3.25
N GLU A 141 -10.66 9.58 -3.92
CA GLU A 141 -12.10 9.63 -4.24
C GLU A 141 -12.95 9.79 -2.97
N ILE A 142 -12.75 8.90 -1.99
CA ILE A 142 -13.49 8.95 -0.72
C ILE A 142 -13.21 10.26 0.04
N ALA A 143 -11.94 10.65 0.11
CA ALA A 143 -11.54 11.83 0.87
C ALA A 143 -12.03 13.13 0.24
N GLN A 144 -12.03 13.24 -1.09
CA GLN A 144 -12.42 14.46 -1.81
C GLN A 144 -13.93 14.72 -1.78
N GLU A 145 -14.76 13.67 -1.63
CA GLU A 145 -16.20 13.84 -1.42
C GLU A 145 -16.53 14.48 -0.07
N LYS A 146 -15.70 14.24 0.96
CA LYS A 146 -16.03 14.58 2.36
C LYS A 146 -15.20 15.71 2.96
N LEU A 147 -13.99 15.91 2.48
CA LEU A 147 -13.04 16.87 3.05
C LEU A 147 -12.92 18.10 2.16
N SER A 148 -12.65 19.25 2.77
CA SER A 148 -12.31 20.46 2.01
C SER A 148 -11.01 20.25 1.23
N SER A 149 -10.86 20.99 0.13
CA SER A 149 -9.66 20.92 -0.73
C SER A 149 -8.35 21.25 0.00
N THR A 150 -8.44 21.96 1.14
CA THR A 150 -7.31 22.37 1.98
C THR A 150 -7.07 21.44 3.18
N HIS A 151 -7.84 20.36 3.31
CA HIS A 151 -7.72 19.46 4.46
C HIS A 151 -6.35 18.73 4.45
N PRO A 152 -5.59 18.72 5.57
CA PRO A 152 -4.25 18.13 5.62
C PRO A 152 -4.17 16.68 5.11
N HIS A 153 -5.10 15.81 5.52
CA HIS A 153 -5.14 14.43 5.02
C HIS A 153 -5.35 14.33 3.50
N LEU A 154 -6.21 15.17 2.91
CA LEU A 154 -6.43 15.14 1.47
C LEU A 154 -5.17 15.59 0.70
N LEU A 155 -4.43 16.56 1.25
CA LEU A 155 -3.14 16.98 0.68
C LEU A 155 -2.11 15.85 0.74
N GLU A 156 -2.02 15.14 1.86
CA GLU A 156 -1.13 13.97 2.01
C GLU A 156 -1.48 12.84 1.03
N TYR A 157 -2.78 12.56 0.85
CA TYR A 157 -3.24 11.55 -0.10
C TYR A 157 -2.88 11.92 -1.53
N LYS A 158 -3.07 13.20 -1.92
CA LYS A 158 -2.67 13.70 -3.24
C LYS A 158 -1.16 13.67 -3.45
N GLU A 159 -0.36 13.98 -2.43
CA GLU A 159 1.10 13.85 -2.51
C GLU A 159 1.51 12.39 -2.75
N THR A 160 0.86 11.45 -2.05
CA THR A 160 1.09 10.01 -2.24
C THR A 160 0.67 9.58 -3.64
N PHE A 161 -0.45 10.08 -4.14
CA PHE A 161 -0.93 9.83 -5.51
C PHE A 161 0.11 10.24 -6.55
N GLU A 162 0.63 11.47 -6.46
CA GLU A 162 1.65 11.97 -7.38
C GLU A 162 2.98 11.19 -7.26
N LYS A 163 3.38 10.77 -6.06
CA LYS A 163 4.54 9.89 -5.87
C LYS A 163 4.37 8.56 -6.61
N VAL A 164 3.21 7.92 -6.50
CA VAL A 164 2.93 6.65 -7.22
C VAL A 164 2.94 6.90 -8.73
N ARG A 165 2.27 7.96 -9.18
CA ARG A 165 2.22 8.35 -10.60
C ARG A 165 3.61 8.53 -11.19
N MET A 166 4.47 9.31 -10.53
CA MET A 166 5.86 9.51 -10.97
C MET A 166 6.66 8.21 -11.05
N LYS A 167 6.44 7.26 -10.12
CA LYS A 167 7.12 5.96 -10.17
C LYS A 167 6.67 5.11 -11.35
N ILE A 168 5.38 5.16 -11.68
CA ILE A 168 4.82 4.47 -12.86
C ILE A 168 5.39 5.08 -14.14
N THR A 169 5.36 6.41 -14.29
CA THR A 169 5.89 7.08 -15.48
C THR A 169 7.38 6.78 -15.68
N ARG A 170 8.21 6.91 -14.64
CA ARG A 170 9.63 6.55 -14.75
C ARG A 170 9.87 5.09 -15.14
N GLN A 171 9.02 4.19 -14.66
CA GLN A 171 9.11 2.78 -15.04
C GLN A 171 8.71 2.59 -16.51
N GLN A 172 7.69 3.29 -17.00
CA GLN A 172 7.27 3.29 -18.41
C GLN A 172 8.37 3.86 -19.30
N ASP A 173 8.89 5.05 -18.99
CA ASP A 173 9.96 5.69 -19.75
C ASP A 173 11.20 4.78 -19.89
N PHE A 174 11.56 4.07 -18.81
CA PHE A 174 12.65 3.09 -18.84
C PHE A 174 12.35 1.92 -19.79
N TYR A 175 11.11 1.40 -19.78
CA TYR A 175 10.71 0.34 -20.69
C TYR A 175 10.67 0.80 -22.14
N ASP A 176 10.19 2.01 -22.40
CA ASP A 176 10.10 2.57 -23.75
C ASP A 176 11.51 2.78 -24.32
N GLN A 177 12.43 3.36 -23.52
CA GLN A 177 13.84 3.49 -23.90
C GLN A 177 14.50 2.14 -24.19
N TYR A 178 14.27 1.15 -23.33
CA TYR A 178 14.82 -0.19 -23.53
C TYR A 178 14.22 -0.89 -24.76
N SER A 179 12.92 -0.73 -25.01
CA SER A 179 12.24 -1.27 -26.19
C SER A 179 12.77 -0.64 -27.47
N HIS A 180 12.94 0.69 -27.49
CA HIS A 180 13.57 1.39 -28.61
C HIS A 180 15.00 0.89 -28.86
N TYR A 181 15.84 0.81 -27.82
CA TYR A 181 17.20 0.26 -27.93
C TYR A 181 17.21 -1.18 -28.47
N TRP A 182 16.29 -2.03 -27.98
CA TRP A 182 16.20 -3.41 -28.43
C TRP A 182 15.78 -3.50 -29.89
N HIS A 183 14.80 -2.69 -30.33
CA HIS A 183 14.41 -2.64 -31.73
C HIS A 183 15.56 -2.13 -32.60
N GLU A 184 16.20 -1.01 -32.28
CA GLU A 184 17.32 -0.48 -33.06
C GLU A 184 18.48 -1.47 -33.22
N ASN A 185 18.78 -2.25 -32.19
CA ASN A 185 19.94 -3.16 -32.18
C ASN A 185 19.63 -4.62 -32.52
N ASN A 186 18.37 -5.06 -32.46
CA ASN A 186 17.96 -6.45 -32.74
C ASN A 186 16.89 -6.57 -33.85
N SER A 187 16.38 -5.47 -34.43
CA SER A 187 15.51 -5.55 -35.62
C SER A 187 16.28 -5.82 -36.92
N ASN A 188 17.61 -5.87 -36.87
CA ASN A 188 18.49 -6.29 -37.95
C ASN A 188 19.16 -7.63 -37.61
N SER A 189 18.40 -8.72 -37.51
CA SER A 189 18.98 -10.08 -37.38
C SER A 189 19.17 -10.75 -38.75
N TYR A 190 19.66 -10.01 -39.74
CA TYR A 190 20.19 -10.58 -40.98
C TYR A 190 21.62 -10.09 -41.14
N ASP A 191 22.59 -10.94 -40.79
CA ASP A 191 23.97 -10.77 -41.24
C ASP A 191 24.14 -11.46 -42.59
N ILE A 192 24.72 -10.76 -43.57
CA ILE A 192 25.17 -11.37 -44.82
C ILE A 192 26.51 -12.08 -44.54
N TYR A 193 26.47 -13.35 -44.17
CA TYR A 193 27.61 -14.26 -44.33
C TYR A 193 27.35 -15.10 -45.58
N GLY A 194 28.05 -14.80 -46.68
CA GLY A 194 28.10 -15.65 -47.87
C GLY A 194 26.74 -16.20 -48.33
N SER A 195 25.98 -15.41 -49.09
CA SER A 195 24.75 -15.82 -49.83
C SER A 195 23.63 -16.54 -49.08
N THR A 196 23.68 -16.69 -47.75
CA THR A 196 22.67 -17.44 -47.00
C THR A 196 22.18 -16.62 -45.81
N LEU A 197 20.88 -16.28 -45.81
CA LEU A 197 20.21 -15.66 -44.66
C LEU A 197 20.03 -16.74 -43.58
N VAL A 198 20.65 -16.58 -42.42
CA VAL A 198 20.45 -17.47 -41.26
C VAL A 198 19.55 -16.74 -40.26
N GLU A 199 18.41 -17.33 -39.92
CA GLU A 199 17.54 -16.81 -38.85
C GLU A 199 18.23 -16.95 -37.49
N ILE A 200 18.36 -15.84 -36.75
CA ILE A 200 18.80 -15.86 -35.35
C ILE A 200 17.60 -16.26 -34.48
N PRO A 201 17.75 -17.17 -33.49
CA PRO A 201 16.65 -17.58 -32.63
C PRO A 201 16.00 -16.37 -31.93
N GLN A 202 14.68 -16.26 -32.02
CA GLN A 202 13.91 -15.21 -31.36
C GLN A 202 14.11 -15.29 -29.84
N PHE A 203 14.96 -14.41 -29.30
CA PHE A 203 14.99 -14.17 -27.86
C PHE A 203 13.62 -13.62 -27.45
N GLN A 204 12.89 -14.36 -26.63
CA GLN A 204 11.61 -13.90 -26.10
C GLN A 204 11.82 -12.56 -25.37
N HIS A 205 11.04 -11.55 -25.77
CA HIS A 205 11.13 -10.22 -25.21
C HIS A 205 10.81 -10.27 -23.69
N PRO A 206 11.72 -9.83 -22.79
CA PRO A 206 11.57 -9.97 -21.35
C PRO A 206 10.40 -9.17 -20.75
N SER A 207 9.74 -8.32 -21.54
CA SER A 207 8.47 -7.69 -21.13
C SER A 207 7.41 -8.72 -20.79
N HIS A 208 7.39 -9.90 -21.43
CA HIS A 208 6.32 -10.89 -21.24
C HIS A 208 6.20 -11.41 -19.79
N THR A 209 7.31 -11.50 -19.05
CA THR A 209 7.34 -12.07 -17.68
C THR A 209 7.05 -11.02 -16.60
N LEU A 210 7.38 -9.74 -16.84
CA LEU A 210 7.13 -8.62 -15.92
C LEU A 210 5.77 -7.92 -16.17
N LEU A 211 5.22 -8.01 -17.39
CA LEU A 211 3.89 -7.51 -17.75
C LEU A 211 2.77 -8.18 -16.94
N GLN A 212 2.94 -9.44 -16.54
CA GLN A 212 1.93 -10.18 -15.77
C GLN A 212 1.73 -9.63 -14.35
N GLN A 213 2.71 -8.92 -13.77
CA GLN A 213 2.60 -8.40 -12.40
C GLN A 213 1.95 -7.01 -12.31
N ASN A 214 1.79 -6.30 -13.43
CA ASN A 214 1.46 -4.87 -13.43
C ASN A 214 0.39 -4.50 -14.46
N GLY A 215 -0.73 -5.21 -14.53
CA GLY A 215 -1.80 -5.18 -15.56
C GLY A 215 -2.15 -3.88 -16.31
N PHE A 216 -1.77 -2.70 -15.81
CA PHE A 216 -1.73 -1.44 -16.56
C PHE A 216 -0.72 -1.45 -17.74
N THR A 217 0.43 -2.11 -17.61
CA THR A 217 1.43 -2.23 -18.68
C THR A 217 0.97 -3.18 -19.79
N GLN A 218 0.02 -4.07 -19.52
CA GLN A 218 -0.55 -4.98 -20.52
C GLN A 218 -1.42 -4.26 -21.55
N GLN A 219 -2.19 -3.23 -21.16
CA GLN A 219 -2.96 -2.43 -22.12
C GLN A 219 -2.07 -1.60 -23.05
N VAL A 220 -1.00 -1.02 -22.51
CA VAL A 220 0.00 -0.28 -23.31
C VAL A 220 0.71 -1.23 -24.26
N TYR A 221 1.11 -2.42 -23.80
CA TYR A 221 1.70 -3.46 -24.65
C TYR A 221 0.74 -3.95 -25.73
N LEU A 222 -0.53 -4.17 -25.42
CA LEU A 222 -1.53 -4.61 -26.41
C LEU A 222 -1.77 -3.52 -27.46
N LYS A 223 -1.80 -2.25 -27.07
CA LYS A 223 -1.90 -1.12 -28.00
C LYS A 223 -0.68 -1.05 -28.92
N TYR A 224 0.53 -1.15 -28.37
CA TYR A 224 1.78 -1.14 -29.14
C TYR A 224 1.92 -2.35 -30.07
N LYS A 225 1.52 -3.53 -29.61
CA LYS A 225 1.44 -4.75 -30.43
C LYS A 225 0.46 -4.59 -31.60
N GLN A 226 -0.69 -3.97 -31.36
CA GLN A 226 -1.68 -3.69 -32.40
C GLN A 226 -1.13 -2.71 -33.44
N GLU A 227 -0.49 -1.62 -33.00
CA GLU A 227 0.13 -0.62 -33.88
C GLU A 227 1.24 -1.25 -34.75
N CYS A 228 2.10 -2.10 -34.18
CA CYS A 228 3.12 -2.85 -34.93
C CYS A 228 2.53 -3.87 -35.92
N LEU A 229 1.41 -4.51 -35.59
CA LEU A 229 0.72 -5.42 -36.51
C LEU A 229 0.05 -4.67 -37.66
N ASP A 230 -0.49 -3.48 -37.39
CA ASP A 230 -1.13 -2.63 -38.39
C ASP A 230 -0.09 -2.01 -39.35
N ASP A 231 1.11 -1.67 -38.88
CA ASP A 231 2.22 -1.21 -39.73
C ASP A 231 2.77 -2.33 -40.62
N LYS A 232 2.80 -3.58 -40.15
CA LYS A 232 3.19 -4.73 -40.98
C LYS A 232 2.18 -5.09 -42.06
N LYS A 233 0.90 -4.74 -41.89
CA LYS A 233 -0.14 -4.93 -42.92
C LYS A 233 -0.14 -3.84 -44.00
N LYS A 234 0.56 -2.72 -43.76
CA LYS A 234 0.67 -1.59 -44.69
C LYS A 234 1.93 -1.62 -45.56
N ARG A 235 2.82 -2.59 -45.35
CA ARG A 235 3.99 -2.87 -46.19
C ARG A 235 3.73 -4.14 -47.00
#